data_AF-A0A955P2R6-F1
#
_entry.id   AF-A0A955P2R6-F1
#
_cell.length_a   1.000
_cell.length_b   1.000
_cell.length_c   1.000
_cell.angle_alpha   90.00
_cell.angle_beta   90.00
_cell.angle_gamma   90.00
#
_symmetry.space_group_name_H-M   'P 1'
#
loop_
_entity.id
_entity.type
_entity.pdbx_description
1 polymer ?
#
loop_
_entity_poly.entity_id
_entity_poly.type
_entity_poly.pdbx_seq_one_letter_code
_entity_poly.pdbx_strand_id
1 'polypeptide(L)'
;KYLEPIPKALDYFEISRLPNGELARFYELKTNRPFFFTKDYQLTYDDSDMPTHYSFKQGYWVDSVRAEYERVKSHKPEYSKEAQEDPTQARVSDLEEKARGVLDRLDDQGRWVEHSRLRYHGDDDPTRQVLSSRTFVANVGILCEYLETFKSTQDGNKNP
;
A
#
# COMPACT_ATOMS: atom_id res chain seq x y z
N LYS A 1 17.36 13.07 9.96
CA LYS A 1 17.10 12.06 11.03
C LYS A 1 16.58 10.73 10.47
N TYR A 2 15.46 10.71 9.73
CA TYR A 2 14.87 9.44 9.27
C TYR A 2 15.60 8.73 8.12
N LEU A 3 16.47 9.43 7.39
CA LEU A 3 17.26 8.85 6.29
C LEU A 3 18.55 8.15 6.75
N GLU A 4 19.04 8.46 7.94
CA GLU A 4 20.32 7.95 8.45
C GLU A 4 20.42 6.40 8.54
N PRO A 5 19.40 5.65 9.00
CA PRO A 5 19.51 4.19 9.11
C PRO A 5 19.35 3.46 7.77
N ILE A 6 18.84 4.14 6.73
CA ILE A 6 18.44 3.50 5.47
C ILE A 6 19.62 2.82 4.74
N PRO A 7 20.80 3.47 4.55
CA PRO A 7 21.93 2.83 3.86
C PRO A 7 22.35 1.51 4.50
N LYS A 8 22.51 1.48 5.82
CA LYS A 8 22.90 0.26 6.55
C LYS A 8 21.88 -0.87 6.38
N ALA A 9 20.60 -0.53 6.34
CA ALA A 9 19.54 -1.51 6.09
C ALA A 9 19.58 -2.04 4.65
N LEU A 10 19.78 -1.16 3.65
CA LEU A 10 19.89 -1.57 2.26
C LEU A 10 21.10 -2.48 2.03
N ASP A 11 22.25 -2.14 2.61
CA ASP A 11 23.47 -2.95 2.51
C ASP A 11 23.26 -4.33 3.17
N TYR A 12 22.55 -4.37 4.30
CA TYR A 12 22.13 -5.63 4.93
C TYR A 12 21.25 -6.48 4.00
N PHE A 13 20.23 -5.89 3.36
CA PHE A 13 19.38 -6.66 2.44
C PHE A 13 20.11 -7.12 1.18
N GLU A 14 21.06 -6.33 0.69
CA GLU A 14 21.88 -6.69 -0.46
C GLU A 14 22.74 -7.94 -0.19
N ILE A 15 23.41 -8.00 0.96
CA ILE A 15 24.17 -9.20 1.36
C ILE A 15 23.27 -10.39 1.74
N SER A 16 21.99 -10.14 2.00
CA SER A 16 21.00 -11.15 2.36
C SER A 16 20.35 -11.81 1.13
N ARG A 17 20.67 -11.35 -0.07
CA ARG A 17 20.07 -11.84 -1.32
C ARG A 17 20.37 -13.33 -1.54
N LEU A 18 19.31 -14.09 -1.79
CA LEU A 18 19.39 -15.52 -2.09
C LEU A 18 19.96 -15.77 -3.50
N PRO A 19 20.48 -16.96 -3.80
CA PRO A 19 21.02 -17.30 -5.12
C PRO A 19 20.00 -17.15 -6.26
N ASN A 20 18.71 -17.34 -5.98
CA ASN A 20 17.62 -17.15 -6.93
C ASN A 20 17.23 -15.67 -7.11
N GLY A 21 17.93 -14.75 -6.46
CA GLY A 21 17.74 -13.32 -6.56
C GLY A 21 16.69 -12.74 -5.62
N GLU A 22 16.00 -13.54 -4.81
CA GLU A 22 14.99 -13.13 -3.83
C GLU A 22 15.57 -12.83 -2.44
N LEU A 23 14.70 -12.46 -1.50
CA LEU A 23 15.01 -12.39 -0.07
C LEU A 23 14.23 -13.46 0.69
N ALA A 24 14.87 -14.10 1.67
CA ALA A 24 14.19 -14.94 2.64
C ALA A 24 13.37 -14.06 3.61
N ARG A 25 12.33 -14.64 4.19
CA ARG A 25 11.52 -13.97 5.20
C ARG A 25 12.24 -13.84 6.53
N PHE A 26 13.12 -14.80 6.84
CA PHE A 26 13.84 -14.88 8.11
C PHE A 26 15.32 -15.16 7.90
N TYR A 27 16.13 -14.53 8.74
CA TYR A 27 17.58 -14.68 8.78
C TYR A 27 18.02 -14.88 10.23
N GLU A 28 18.93 -15.81 10.45
CA GLU A 28 19.52 -16.04 11.76
C GLU A 28 20.33 -14.83 12.19
N LEU A 29 20.17 -14.42 13.45
CA LEU A 29 20.92 -13.31 14.02
C LEU A 29 22.42 -13.63 14.00
N LYS A 30 23.24 -12.60 13.75
CA LYS A 30 24.71 -12.64 13.68
C LYS A 30 25.29 -13.32 12.44
N THR A 31 24.71 -14.43 11.97
CA THR A 31 25.23 -15.16 10.80
C THR A 31 24.62 -14.68 9.49
N ASN A 32 23.44 -14.07 9.55
CA ASN A 32 22.63 -13.70 8.39
C ASN A 32 22.31 -14.91 7.49
N ARG A 33 22.25 -16.11 8.07
CA ARG A 33 21.88 -17.31 7.32
C ARG A 33 20.36 -17.35 7.16
N PRO A 34 19.82 -17.48 5.94
CA PRO A 34 18.38 -17.63 5.76
C PRO A 34 17.90 -18.94 6.38
N PHE A 35 16.74 -18.92 7.03
CA PHE A 35 16.10 -20.14 7.54
C PHE A 35 14.61 -20.14 7.22
N PHE A 36 14.05 -21.35 7.23
CA PHE A 36 12.70 -21.65 6.80
C PHE A 36 12.03 -22.60 7.80
N PHE A 37 10.78 -22.97 7.49
CA PHE A 37 10.04 -23.96 8.24
C PHE A 37 9.47 -24.99 7.29
N THR A 38 9.47 -26.25 7.71
CA THR A 38 8.77 -27.32 7.01
C THR A 38 7.25 -27.14 7.10
N LYS A 39 6.47 -27.95 6.37
CA LYS A 39 5.00 -27.97 6.50
C LYS A 39 4.52 -28.27 7.91
N ASP A 40 5.30 -29.05 8.67
CA ASP A 40 5.08 -29.36 10.09
C ASP A 40 5.71 -28.32 11.04
N TYR A 41 6.08 -27.15 10.51
CA TYR A 41 6.66 -26.02 11.25
C TYR A 41 7.96 -26.35 12.01
N GLN A 42 8.77 -27.27 11.49
CA GLN A 42 10.11 -27.51 12.00
C GLN A 42 11.12 -26.58 11.34
N LEU A 43 12.00 -25.97 12.14
CA LEU A 43 13.04 -25.09 11.63
C LEU A 43 13.99 -25.86 10.71
N THR A 44 14.25 -25.31 9.53
CA THR A 44 15.12 -25.91 8.52
C THR A 44 15.90 -24.83 7.76
N TYR A 45 16.98 -25.22 7.10
CA TYR A 45 17.75 -24.38 6.18
C TYR A 45 17.51 -24.75 4.70
N ASP A 46 16.61 -25.71 4.48
CA ASP A 46 16.16 -26.17 3.17
C ASP A 46 14.80 -25.54 2.86
N ASP A 47 14.65 -24.99 1.66
CA ASP A 47 13.45 -24.32 1.19
C ASP A 47 12.53 -25.20 0.34
N SER A 48 12.83 -26.50 0.21
CA SER A 48 12.08 -27.43 -0.64
C SER A 48 10.74 -27.90 -0.07
N ASP A 49 10.52 -27.80 1.25
CA ASP A 49 9.30 -28.30 1.92
C ASP A 49 8.56 -27.23 2.74
N MET A 50 8.44 -26.02 2.20
CA MET A 50 7.76 -24.92 2.89
C MET A 50 6.23 -25.00 2.79
N PRO A 51 5.49 -24.49 3.80
CA PRO A 51 4.04 -24.28 3.71
C PRO A 51 3.61 -23.48 2.47
N THR A 52 2.50 -23.85 1.85
CA THR A 52 2.00 -23.20 0.61
C THR A 52 1.16 -21.94 0.86
N HIS A 53 0.69 -21.74 2.09
CA HIS A 53 -0.20 -20.64 2.49
C HIS A 53 0.53 -19.45 3.14
N TYR A 54 1.85 -19.51 3.26
CA TYR A 54 2.66 -18.42 3.80
C TYR A 54 3.93 -18.23 2.96
N SER A 55 4.22 -17.00 2.53
CA SER A 55 5.38 -16.72 1.69
C SER A 55 6.64 -16.57 2.52
N PHE A 56 7.56 -17.52 2.38
CA PHE A 56 8.87 -17.50 3.02
C PHE A 56 9.97 -16.84 2.17
N LYS A 57 9.66 -16.53 0.91
CA LYS A 57 10.53 -15.76 0.01
C LYS A 57 9.75 -14.59 -0.57
N GLN A 58 10.46 -13.51 -0.84
CA GLN A 58 9.89 -12.28 -1.35
C GLN A 58 10.77 -11.76 -2.49
N GLY A 59 10.13 -11.15 -3.49
CA GLY A 59 10.84 -10.48 -4.57
C GLY A 59 11.81 -9.42 -4.05
N TYR A 60 12.86 -9.16 -4.83
CA TYR A 60 13.92 -8.23 -4.46
C TYR A 60 13.55 -6.79 -4.82
N TRP A 61 13.34 -5.97 -3.80
CA TRP A 61 12.91 -4.57 -3.90
C TRP A 61 13.99 -3.55 -3.52
N VAL A 62 15.19 -4.03 -3.15
CA VAL A 62 16.25 -3.21 -2.55
C VAL A 62 16.75 -2.15 -3.54
N ASP A 63 16.88 -2.49 -4.83
CA ASP A 63 17.38 -1.56 -5.85
C ASP A 63 16.47 -0.35 -6.03
N SER A 64 15.14 -0.54 -6.05
CA SER A 64 14.20 0.57 -6.17
C SER A 64 14.24 1.48 -4.96
N VAL A 65 14.40 0.93 -3.76
CA VAL A 65 14.50 1.73 -2.53
C VAL A 65 15.85 2.45 -2.46
N ARG A 66 16.94 1.84 -2.93
CA ARG A 66 18.25 2.49 -3.03
C ARG A 66 18.22 3.68 -3.99
N ALA A 67 17.59 3.51 -5.16
CA ALA A 67 17.38 4.60 -6.11
C ALA A 67 16.57 5.76 -5.50
N GLU A 68 15.48 5.44 -4.80
CA GLU A 68 14.65 6.44 -4.13
C GLU A 68 15.40 7.15 -2.99
N TYR A 69 16.20 6.42 -2.22
CA TYR A 69 17.05 7.00 -1.19
C TYR A 69 18.04 8.01 -1.77
N GLU A 70 18.74 7.69 -2.86
CA GLU A 70 19.66 8.64 -3.50
C GLU A 70 18.93 9.84 -4.11
N ARG A 71 17.71 9.65 -4.65
CA ARG A 71 16.85 10.74 -5.12
C ARG A 71 16.50 11.71 -3.98
N VAL A 72 16.03 11.20 -2.86
CA VAL A 72 15.62 12.00 -1.69
C VAL A 72 16.83 12.61 -0.98
N LYS A 73 17.99 11.97 -1.01
CA LYS A 73 19.23 12.51 -0.44
C LYS A 73 19.82 13.64 -1.31
N SER A 74 19.71 13.54 -2.63
CA SER A 74 20.21 14.56 -3.58
C SER A 74 19.31 15.80 -3.66
N HIS A 75 18.03 15.67 -3.35
CA HIS A 75 17.10 16.80 -3.23
C HIS A 75 17.03 17.23 -1.77
N LYS A 76 17.31 18.51 -1.46
CA LYS A 76 16.83 19.04 -0.17
C LYS A 76 15.31 18.88 -0.16
N PRO A 77 14.69 18.49 0.97
CA PRO A 77 13.25 18.56 1.07
C PRO A 77 12.90 20.05 1.09
N GLU A 78 12.77 20.66 -0.07
CA GLU A 78 11.52 21.33 -0.32
C GLU A 78 10.47 20.23 -0.09
N TYR A 79 9.95 20.17 1.14
CA TYR A 79 8.52 20.00 1.25
C TYR A 79 7.96 21.15 0.44
N SER A 80 7.91 20.97 -0.87
CA SER A 80 7.27 21.90 -1.76
C SER A 80 5.82 21.82 -1.31
N LYS A 81 5.44 22.83 -0.54
CA LYS A 81 4.04 23.25 -0.48
C LYS A 81 3.59 23.69 -1.89
N GLU A 82 4.49 23.76 -2.87
CA GLU A 82 4.16 23.62 -4.29
C GLU A 82 3.95 22.12 -4.59
N ALA A 83 2.73 21.58 -4.53
CA ALA A 83 1.59 22.00 -5.31
C ALA A 83 0.28 21.83 -4.52
N GLN A 84 0.03 22.68 -3.52
CA GLN A 84 -1.35 23.11 -3.32
C GLN A 84 -1.64 24.19 -4.38
N GLU A 85 -1.79 23.77 -5.64
CA GLU A 85 -2.54 24.61 -6.57
C GLU A 85 -3.91 24.86 -5.92
N ASP A 86 -4.30 26.13 -5.80
CA ASP A 86 -5.66 26.45 -5.36
C ASP A 86 -6.62 25.63 -6.23
N PRO A 87 -7.53 24.85 -5.62
CA PRO A 87 -8.44 24.05 -6.39
C PRO A 87 -9.20 24.90 -7.39
N THR A 88 -9.08 24.58 -8.68
CA THR A 88 -9.91 25.23 -9.69
C THR A 88 -11.37 24.91 -9.41
N GLN A 89 -12.28 25.85 -9.68
CA GLN A 89 -13.72 25.61 -9.50
C GLN A 89 -14.20 24.38 -10.29
N ALA A 90 -13.61 24.13 -11.47
CA ALA A 90 -13.87 22.93 -12.27
C ALA A 90 -13.45 21.63 -11.54
N ARG A 91 -12.30 21.63 -10.86
CA ARG A 91 -11.87 20.47 -10.06
C ARG A 91 -12.80 20.22 -8.88
N VAL A 92 -13.30 21.28 -8.25
CA VAL A 92 -14.27 21.16 -7.14
C VAL A 92 -15.58 20.56 -7.63
N SER A 93 -16.12 21.04 -8.76
CA SER A 93 -17.37 20.50 -9.32
C SER A 93 -17.23 19.03 -9.74
N ASP A 94 -16.11 18.66 -10.36
CA ASP A 94 -15.86 17.26 -10.75
C ASP A 94 -15.76 16.34 -9.53
N LEU A 95 -15.14 16.81 -8.44
CA LEU A 95 -15.05 16.06 -7.19
C LEU A 95 -16.41 15.99 -6.47
N GLU A 96 -17.22 17.04 -6.53
CA GLU A 96 -18.57 17.03 -5.98
C GLU A 96 -19.45 15.98 -6.68
N GLU A 97 -19.42 15.94 -8.02
CA GLU A 97 -20.18 14.95 -8.80
C GLU A 97 -19.73 13.52 -8.46
N LYS A 98 -18.41 13.28 -8.37
CA LYS A 98 -17.86 11.98 -7.96
C LYS A 98 -18.27 11.61 -6.54
N ALA A 99 -18.21 12.55 -5.59
CA ALA A 99 -18.61 12.33 -4.20
C ALA A 99 -20.10 11.99 -4.11
N ARG A 100 -20.94 12.70 -4.83
CA ARG A 100 -22.39 12.42 -4.92
C ARG A 100 -22.65 11.03 -5.50
N GLY A 101 -22.00 10.69 -6.62
CA GLY A 101 -22.11 9.36 -7.21
C GLY A 101 -21.57 8.23 -6.32
N VAL A 102 -20.64 8.51 -5.41
CA VAL A 102 -20.21 7.56 -4.36
C VAL A 102 -21.31 7.40 -3.30
N LEU A 103 -21.92 8.48 -2.83
CA LEU A 103 -22.98 8.44 -1.82
C LEU A 103 -24.25 7.78 -2.36
N ASP A 104 -24.63 8.05 -3.60
CA ASP A 104 -25.83 7.49 -4.26
C ASP A 104 -25.75 5.96 -4.43
N ARG A 105 -24.55 5.38 -4.34
CA ARG A 105 -24.32 3.93 -4.40
C ARG A 105 -24.40 3.24 -3.03
N LEU A 106 -24.60 3.98 -1.95
CA LEU A 106 -24.85 3.38 -0.64
C LEU A 106 -26.24 2.74 -0.65
N ASP A 107 -26.33 1.54 -0.08
CA ASP A 107 -27.63 0.95 0.22
C ASP A 107 -28.30 1.65 1.43
N ASP A 108 -29.49 1.17 1.77
CA ASP A 108 -30.28 1.64 2.92
C ASP A 108 -29.56 1.46 4.27
N GLN A 109 -28.56 0.59 4.34
CA GLN A 109 -27.72 0.36 5.51
C GLN A 109 -26.42 1.16 5.48
N GLY A 110 -26.20 2.01 4.47
CA GLY A 110 -24.99 2.82 4.33
C GLY A 110 -23.77 2.01 3.89
N ARG A 111 -23.95 1.01 3.04
CA ARG A 111 -22.85 0.15 2.54
C ARG A 111 -22.69 0.25 1.03
N TRP A 112 -21.46 0.12 0.56
CA TRP A 112 -21.15 -0.14 -0.85
C TRP A 112 -21.08 -1.64 -1.09
N VAL A 113 -22.21 -2.23 -1.44
CA VAL A 113 -22.32 -3.67 -1.72
C VAL A 113 -21.98 -3.93 -3.19
N GLU A 114 -21.07 -4.87 -3.43
CA GLU A 114 -20.77 -5.36 -4.78
C GLU A 114 -21.45 -6.69 -5.06
N HIS A 115 -21.94 -6.84 -6.30
CA HIS A 115 -22.35 -8.14 -6.81
C HIS A 115 -21.16 -8.93 -7.33
N SER A 116 -20.51 -9.67 -6.42
CA SER A 116 -19.34 -10.50 -6.73
C SER A 116 -19.30 -11.74 -5.84
N ARG A 117 -18.30 -12.59 -6.06
CA ARG A 117 -18.06 -13.83 -5.30
C ARG A 117 -16.87 -13.67 -4.37
N LEU A 118 -16.87 -14.43 -3.27
CA LEU A 118 -15.70 -14.51 -2.40
C LEU A 118 -14.59 -15.32 -3.10
N ARG A 119 -13.42 -14.71 -3.24
CA ARG A 119 -12.28 -15.26 -4.02
C ARG A 119 -11.78 -16.62 -3.53
N TYR A 120 -11.94 -16.93 -2.24
CA TYR A 120 -11.33 -18.10 -1.60
C TYR A 120 -12.32 -19.17 -1.15
N HIS A 121 -13.62 -19.02 -1.46
CA HIS A 121 -14.67 -19.90 -0.94
C HIS A 121 -15.16 -20.95 -1.96
N GLY A 122 -14.50 -21.07 -3.11
CA GLY A 122 -14.86 -22.03 -4.15
C GLY A 122 -16.15 -21.72 -4.91
N ASP A 123 -16.47 -22.56 -5.90
CA ASP A 123 -17.60 -22.34 -6.83
C ASP A 123 -18.98 -22.63 -6.22
N ASP A 124 -19.03 -23.40 -5.14
CA ASP A 124 -20.27 -23.74 -4.43
C ASP A 124 -20.71 -22.68 -3.42
N ASP A 125 -19.86 -21.69 -3.12
CA ASP A 125 -20.22 -20.62 -2.19
C ASP A 125 -21.41 -19.81 -2.72
N PRO A 126 -22.48 -19.61 -1.93
CA PRO A 126 -23.68 -18.91 -2.37
C PRO A 126 -23.58 -17.38 -2.26
N THR A 127 -22.49 -16.82 -1.74
CA THR A 127 -22.34 -15.38 -1.52
C THR A 127 -22.28 -14.64 -2.85
N ARG A 128 -23.22 -13.72 -3.07
CA ARG A 128 -23.31 -12.87 -4.27
C ARG A 128 -23.34 -11.38 -3.97
N GLN A 129 -23.19 -11.02 -2.69
CA GLN A 129 -23.11 -9.65 -2.20
C GLN A 129 -21.90 -9.58 -1.28
N VAL A 130 -20.92 -8.77 -1.64
CA VAL A 130 -19.65 -8.67 -0.92
C VAL A 130 -19.31 -7.23 -0.60
N LEU A 131 -18.69 -7.04 0.57
CA LEU A 131 -18.05 -5.78 0.94
C LEU A 131 -16.56 -5.92 0.63
N SER A 132 -16.10 -5.13 -0.34
CA SER A 132 -14.69 -5.12 -0.76
C SER A 132 -13.95 -3.98 -0.09
N SER A 133 -12.84 -4.28 0.59
CA SER A 133 -11.94 -3.24 1.09
C SER A 133 -11.42 -2.33 -0.01
N ARG A 134 -11.27 -2.85 -1.25
CA ARG A 134 -10.84 -2.03 -2.40
C ARG A 134 -11.84 -0.93 -2.70
N THR A 135 -13.12 -1.27 -2.82
CA THR A 135 -14.18 -0.29 -3.11
C THR A 135 -14.40 0.66 -1.96
N PHE A 136 -14.36 0.16 -0.73
CA PHE A 136 -14.41 1.00 0.46
C PHE A 136 -13.29 2.06 0.45
N VAL A 137 -12.03 1.64 0.27
CA VAL A 137 -10.88 2.55 0.28
C VAL A 137 -10.97 3.56 -0.88
N ALA A 138 -11.34 3.11 -2.09
CA ALA A 138 -11.49 3.98 -3.24
C ALA A 138 -12.56 5.06 -3.01
N ASN A 139 -13.73 4.66 -2.50
CA ASN A 139 -14.84 5.56 -2.24
C ASN A 139 -14.53 6.55 -1.11
N VAL A 140 -13.96 6.08 0.00
CA VAL A 140 -13.52 6.96 1.10
C VAL A 140 -12.45 7.94 0.62
N GLY A 141 -11.52 7.50 -0.22
CA GLY A 141 -10.50 8.36 -0.83
C GLY A 141 -11.12 9.54 -1.61
N ILE A 142 -12.13 9.26 -2.45
CA ILE A 142 -12.87 10.30 -3.19
C ILE A 142 -13.54 11.30 -2.23
N LEU A 143 -14.19 10.81 -1.17
CA LEU A 143 -14.86 11.66 -0.19
C LEU A 143 -13.86 12.53 0.58
N CYS A 144 -12.72 11.98 0.97
CA CYS A 144 -11.64 12.71 1.61
C CYS A 144 -11.08 13.80 0.68
N GLU A 145 -10.79 13.47 -0.58
CA GLU A 145 -10.28 14.44 -1.56
C GLU A 145 -11.26 15.60 -1.76
N TYR A 146 -12.56 15.32 -1.86
CA TYR A 146 -13.59 16.35 -1.94
C TYR A 146 -13.59 17.26 -0.69
N LEU A 147 -13.55 16.69 0.52
CA LEU A 147 -13.56 17.47 1.76
C LEU A 147 -12.30 18.33 1.94
N GLU A 148 -11.13 17.81 1.56
CA GLU A 148 -9.87 18.56 1.59
C GLU A 148 -9.92 19.73 0.61
N THR A 149 -10.33 19.46 -0.63
CA THR A 149 -10.44 20.45 -1.69
C THR A 149 -11.47 21.53 -1.33
N PHE A 150 -12.63 21.15 -0.82
CA PHE A 150 -13.68 22.08 -0.40
C PHE A 150 -13.22 22.99 0.74
N LYS A 151 -12.47 22.47 1.72
CA LYS A 151 -11.89 23.28 2.80
C LYS A 151 -10.88 24.29 2.27
N SER A 152 -9.98 23.86 1.38
CA SER A 152 -9.00 24.75 0.76
C SER A 152 -9.65 25.90 0.00
N THR A 153 -10.73 25.65 -0.76
CA THR A 153 -11.48 26.73 -1.44
C THR A 153 -12.17 27.69 -0.47
N GLN A 154 -12.69 27.20 0.66
CA GLN A 154 -13.31 28.05 1.69
C GLN A 154 -12.31 28.94 2.44
N ASP A 155 -11.11 28.42 2.73
CA ASP A 155 -10.07 29.15 3.44
C ASP A 155 -9.36 30.17 2.54
N GLY A 156 -9.19 29.87 1.25
CA GLY A 156 -8.68 30.82 0.26
C GLY A 156 -9.61 32.04 0.04
N ASN A 157 -10.92 31.85 0.21
CA ASN A 157 -11.93 32.92 0.05
C ASN A 157 -12.07 33.83 1.30
N LYS A 158 -11.35 33.55 2.39
CA LYS A 158 -11.38 34.32 3.65
C LYS A 158 -10.26 35.34 3.81
N ASN A 159 -9.36 35.47 2.84
CA ASN A 159 -8.25 36.43 2.88
C ASN A 159 -8.38 37.45 1.73
N PRO A 160 -9.15 38.54 1.90
CA PRO A 160 -9.09 39.71 1.02
C PRO A 160 -7.85 40.57 1.27
#